data_AF-A0A9P3PFF2-F1
#
_entry.id   AF-A0A9P3PFF2-F1
#
_cell.length_a   1.000
_cell.length_b   1.000
_cell.length_c   1.000
_cell.angle_alpha   90.00
_cell.angle_beta   90.00
_cell.angle_gamma   90.00
#
_symmetry.space_group_name_H-M   'P 1'
#
loop_
_entity.id
_entity.type
_entity.pdbx_description
1 polymer ?
#
loop_
_entity_poly.entity_id
_entity_poly.type
_entity_poly.pdbx_seq_one_letter_code
_entity_poly.pdbx_strand_id
1 'polypeptide(L)'
;MPSSSDLHDPTSPAYKKAKRLYLKATRTRNPALELDWSPFRAAEKKFKARFPPPDLSHVLDLATLDPTREDEIDQGVWRGSHEVEHTELSGAGRSTKAYTVPRIPGLVILPSFVSHEKQRDLIRWSLCDQARYPNETNLDIHYLLPRDGIWNTSLSAREDPAMDITVYPKATEGSRATEETRGPRQLVNNTPATPDNFSSISEMPKPPQAPSATVKPATSSELVYKLRWANIGWYYHWGTKQYDFTKGKGTIDPRVRGLCRDAVAAVDWREVYTDDEADWGEAEPSWTTWNETYEPDAGIVNFYQTKDTLMAHVDRSEVCATSPLVSISLGNAAVFLIGGQTRDSEPVPILLRSGDVVIMSGPECRRAYHGVPRILEGTLPPHLQSTDADWEPYERCLVSTLTTNTEDCTVLRNFSHADTPAPLRRNHRQKPFTSAMENDAGVLVDLYVPRKCSATNRLITSKDHASVQISIADVDANGRALSTSTTFALCGQVRSQGESDDSLNRLATQAGLLRNVWSYQK
;
A
#
# COMPACT_ATOMS: atom_id res chain seq x y z
N MET A 1 0.86 19.13 12.12
CA MET A 1 -0.42 18.37 12.17
C MET A 1 -0.60 17.92 13.61
N PRO A 2 -1.83 17.83 14.14
CA PRO A 2 -2.05 17.30 15.49
C PRO A 2 -1.48 15.88 15.61
N SER A 3 -0.99 15.53 16.80
CA SER A 3 -0.43 14.22 17.08
C SER A 3 -1.43 13.11 16.78
N SER A 4 -0.97 11.90 16.46
CA SER A 4 -1.83 10.71 16.31
C SER A 4 -2.84 10.58 17.47
N SER A 5 -2.38 10.81 18.70
CA SER A 5 -3.17 10.78 19.92
C SER A 5 -4.32 11.80 19.94
N ASP A 6 -4.14 12.97 19.33
CA ASP A 6 -5.20 13.98 19.29
C ASP A 6 -6.39 13.55 18.41
N LEU A 7 -6.17 12.71 17.40
CA LEU A 7 -7.26 12.20 16.54
C LEU A 7 -8.09 11.11 17.23
N HIS A 8 -7.61 10.57 18.35
CA HIS A 8 -8.29 9.53 19.14
C HIS A 8 -9.03 10.09 20.35
N ASP A 9 -8.65 11.28 20.85
CA ASP A 9 -9.35 11.97 21.94
C ASP A 9 -10.59 12.73 21.45
N PRO A 10 -11.83 12.32 21.82
CA PRO A 10 -13.06 12.99 21.40
C PRO A 10 -13.17 14.47 21.81
N THR A 11 -12.44 14.87 22.85
CA THR A 11 -12.45 16.22 23.39
C THR A 11 -11.53 17.17 22.61
N SER A 12 -10.56 16.62 21.88
CA SER A 12 -9.53 17.39 21.19
C SER A 12 -10.09 18.24 20.03
N PRO A 13 -9.45 19.38 19.71
CA PRO A 13 -9.78 20.16 18.51
C PRO A 13 -9.59 19.38 17.21
N ALA A 14 -8.61 18.48 17.16
CA ALA A 14 -8.28 17.67 15.99
C ALA A 14 -9.40 16.67 15.68
N TYR A 15 -9.88 15.95 16.69
CA TYR A 15 -11.00 15.03 16.58
C TYR A 15 -12.28 15.77 16.14
N LYS A 16 -12.62 16.88 16.79
CA LYS A 16 -13.79 17.70 16.45
C LYS A 16 -13.75 18.18 14.99
N LYS A 17 -12.56 18.57 14.50
CA LYS A 17 -12.33 18.95 13.10
C LYS A 17 -12.49 17.75 12.17
N ALA A 18 -11.88 16.61 12.49
CA ALA A 18 -11.99 15.38 11.69
C ALA A 18 -13.43 14.88 11.61
N LYS A 19 -14.17 14.87 12.73
CA LYS A 19 -15.60 14.54 12.79
C LYS A 19 -16.44 15.44 11.88
N ARG A 20 -16.20 16.76 11.91
CA ARG A 20 -16.91 17.70 11.03
C ARG A 20 -16.64 17.43 9.55
N LEU A 21 -15.38 17.16 9.19
CA LEU A 21 -15.00 16.84 7.82
C LEU A 21 -15.60 15.51 7.36
N TYR A 22 -15.57 14.50 8.22
CA TYR A 22 -16.18 13.19 7.97
C TYR A 22 -17.67 13.33 7.70
N LEU A 23 -18.42 13.96 8.61
CA LEU A 23 -19.87 14.18 8.45
C LEU A 23 -20.18 14.97 7.17
N LYS A 24 -19.35 15.95 6.80
CA LYS A 24 -19.51 16.71 5.55
C LYS A 24 -19.29 15.82 4.33
N ALA A 25 -18.28 14.94 4.36
CA ALA A 25 -17.94 14.05 3.26
C ALA A 25 -18.94 12.90 3.09
N THR A 26 -19.54 12.42 4.18
CA THR A 26 -20.47 11.28 4.15
C THR A 26 -21.94 11.67 4.04
N ARG A 27 -22.30 12.95 4.23
CA ARG A 27 -23.71 13.42 4.20
C ARG A 27 -24.49 13.02 2.95
N THR A 28 -23.84 12.94 1.80
CA THR A 28 -24.47 12.63 0.51
C THR A 28 -24.11 11.23 0.01
N ARG A 29 -23.49 10.39 0.85
CA ARG A 29 -23.08 9.04 0.45
C ARG A 29 -24.32 8.16 0.35
N ASN A 30 -24.56 7.58 -0.83
CA ASN A 30 -25.65 6.64 -1.03
C ASN A 30 -25.38 5.37 -0.18
N PRO A 31 -26.27 5.00 0.76
CA PRO A 31 -26.11 3.78 1.56
C PRO A 31 -26.06 2.51 0.70
N ALA A 32 -26.68 2.52 -0.49
CA ALA A 32 -26.70 1.38 -1.40
C ALA A 32 -25.32 0.97 -1.92
N LEU A 33 -24.33 1.88 -1.94
CA LEU A 33 -22.96 1.58 -2.39
C LEU A 33 -22.21 0.56 -1.52
N GLU A 34 -22.64 0.36 -0.27
CA GLU A 34 -22.01 -0.61 0.63
C GLU A 34 -22.56 -2.03 0.43
N LEU A 35 -23.75 -2.17 -0.20
CA LEU A 35 -24.35 -3.48 -0.53
C LEU A 35 -23.66 -4.18 -1.71
N ASP A 36 -22.97 -3.44 -2.58
CA ASP A 36 -22.26 -3.99 -3.74
C ASP A 36 -20.84 -4.50 -3.41
N TRP A 37 -20.40 -4.41 -2.15
CA TRP A 37 -19.05 -4.80 -1.77
C TRP A 37 -19.01 -6.27 -1.33
N SER A 38 -18.08 -7.03 -1.92
CA SER A 38 -17.68 -8.33 -1.36
C SER A 38 -17.30 -8.16 0.12
N PRO A 39 -17.63 -9.11 1.03
CA PRO A 39 -17.24 -9.08 2.43
C PRO A 39 -15.78 -8.68 2.71
N PHE A 40 -14.82 -9.19 1.94
CA PHE A 40 -13.42 -8.79 2.10
C PHE A 40 -13.20 -7.29 1.84
N ARG A 41 -13.83 -6.75 0.79
CA ARG A 41 -13.73 -5.32 0.44
C ARG A 41 -14.36 -4.43 1.50
N ALA A 42 -15.46 -4.85 2.11
CA ALA A 42 -16.08 -4.13 3.21
C ALA A 42 -15.12 -4.07 4.42
N ALA A 43 -14.48 -5.18 4.79
CA ALA A 43 -13.48 -5.24 5.84
C ALA A 43 -12.27 -4.34 5.55
N GLU A 44 -11.71 -4.38 4.34
CA GLU A 44 -10.61 -3.49 3.94
C GLU A 44 -10.95 -2.01 4.14
N LYS A 45 -12.16 -1.62 3.69
CA LYS A 45 -12.62 -0.22 3.78
C LYS A 45 -12.79 0.21 5.23
N LYS A 46 -13.28 -0.68 6.11
CA LYS A 46 -13.41 -0.45 7.56
C LYS A 46 -12.05 -0.13 8.18
N PHE A 47 -11.03 -0.96 7.96
CA PHE A 47 -9.71 -0.77 8.59
C PHE A 47 -8.85 0.32 7.92
N LYS A 48 -9.02 0.54 6.61
CA LYS A 48 -8.32 1.60 5.88
C LYS A 48 -8.74 3.00 6.32
N ALA A 49 -9.93 3.16 6.89
CA ALA A 49 -10.42 4.44 7.37
C ALA A 49 -9.51 5.00 8.48
N ARG A 50 -9.16 6.28 8.37
CA ARG A 50 -8.45 7.02 9.45
C ARG A 50 -9.40 7.70 10.42
N PHE A 51 -10.61 8.00 9.96
CA PHE A 51 -11.64 8.59 10.79
C PHE A 51 -13.02 8.04 10.39
N PRO A 52 -13.86 7.59 11.34
CA PRO A 52 -13.47 7.32 12.73
C PRO A 52 -12.31 6.30 12.80
N PRO A 53 -11.49 6.32 13.87
CA PRO A 53 -10.51 5.26 14.10
C PRO A 53 -11.16 3.88 13.98
N PRO A 54 -10.48 2.89 13.39
CA PRO A 54 -11.04 1.55 13.28
C PRO A 54 -11.22 0.93 14.66
N ASP A 55 -12.36 0.27 14.85
CA ASP A 55 -12.64 -0.54 16.02
C ASP A 55 -11.88 -1.87 15.94
N LEU A 56 -11.06 -2.15 16.94
CA LEU A 56 -10.22 -3.34 17.03
C LEU A 56 -10.77 -4.43 17.97
N SER A 57 -11.94 -4.23 18.59
CA SER A 57 -12.51 -5.17 19.57
C SER A 57 -12.71 -6.60 19.05
N HIS A 58 -12.87 -6.76 17.73
CA HIS A 58 -13.03 -8.05 17.05
C HIS A 58 -11.80 -8.47 16.24
N VAL A 59 -10.63 -7.89 16.53
CA VAL A 59 -9.36 -8.21 15.86
C VAL A 59 -8.55 -9.13 16.76
N LEU A 60 -8.13 -10.28 16.25
CA LEU A 60 -7.35 -11.25 17.03
C LEU A 60 -6.00 -10.63 17.42
N ASP A 61 -5.74 -10.49 18.73
CA ASP A 61 -4.49 -9.97 19.28
C ASP A 61 -3.90 -10.96 20.29
N LEU A 62 -3.10 -11.90 19.77
CA LEU A 62 -2.46 -12.95 20.57
C LEU A 62 -1.44 -12.40 21.57
N ALA A 63 -0.96 -11.17 21.41
CA ALA A 63 -0.08 -10.55 22.40
C ALA A 63 -0.78 -10.34 23.74
N THR A 64 -2.12 -10.22 23.75
CA THR A 64 -2.89 -10.09 24.99
C THR A 64 -2.86 -11.35 25.87
N LEU A 65 -2.40 -12.49 25.35
CA LEU A 65 -2.17 -13.73 26.09
C LEU A 65 -0.83 -13.73 26.84
N ASP A 66 0.05 -12.75 26.60
CA ASP A 66 1.35 -12.61 27.23
C ASP A 66 1.39 -11.35 28.12
N PRO A 67 1.34 -11.50 29.45
CA PRO A 67 1.40 -10.37 30.39
C PRO A 67 2.67 -9.51 30.24
N THR A 68 3.77 -10.07 29.73
CA THR A 68 5.02 -9.32 29.56
C THR A 68 4.94 -8.27 28.46
N ARG A 69 3.90 -8.32 27.62
CA ARG A 69 3.66 -7.38 26.52
C ARG A 69 2.64 -6.30 26.85
N GLU A 70 2.14 -6.23 28.08
CA GLU A 70 1.10 -5.26 28.47
C GLU A 70 1.54 -3.82 28.18
N ASP A 71 2.78 -3.46 28.51
CA ASP A 71 3.35 -2.13 28.22
C ASP A 71 3.38 -1.81 26.72
N GLU A 72 3.63 -2.79 25.85
CA GLU A 72 3.61 -2.62 24.38
C GLU A 72 2.18 -2.51 23.85
N ILE A 73 1.23 -3.22 24.46
CA ILE A 73 -0.18 -3.21 24.04
C ILE A 73 -0.85 -1.90 24.43
N ASP A 74 -0.51 -1.36 25.60
CA ASP A 74 -1.01 -0.06 26.05
C ASP A 74 -0.41 1.12 25.28
N GLN A 75 0.71 0.89 24.58
CA GLN A 75 1.26 1.87 23.64
C GLN A 75 0.39 2.00 22.39
N GLY A 76 0.01 3.24 22.09
CA GLY A 76 -0.62 3.60 20.82
C GLY A 76 -2.14 3.45 20.78
N VAL A 77 -2.84 3.23 21.89
CA VAL A 77 -4.32 3.06 21.98
C VAL A 77 -4.90 1.88 21.19
N TRP A 78 -4.06 1.02 20.60
CA TRP A 78 -4.48 -0.07 19.73
C TRP A 78 -4.39 -1.42 20.44
N ARG A 79 -5.55 -1.92 20.86
CA ARG A 79 -5.71 -3.20 21.53
C ARG A 79 -6.76 -4.03 20.80
N GLY A 80 -6.41 -5.26 20.43
CA GLY A 80 -7.37 -6.23 19.91
C GLY A 80 -7.98 -7.09 21.03
N SER A 81 -8.42 -8.28 20.67
CA SER A 81 -9.03 -9.25 21.60
C SER A 81 -8.47 -10.66 21.38
N HIS A 82 -8.29 -11.42 22.45
CA HIS A 82 -8.04 -12.86 22.39
C HIS A 82 -9.34 -13.68 22.39
N GLU A 83 -10.52 -13.05 22.46
CA GLU A 83 -11.81 -13.78 22.40
C GLU A 83 -12.15 -14.23 20.97
N VAL A 84 -11.42 -13.75 19.97
CA VAL A 84 -11.54 -14.22 18.59
C VAL A 84 -11.07 -15.68 18.53
N GLU A 85 -11.82 -16.52 17.83
CA GLU A 85 -11.58 -17.97 17.72
C GLU A 85 -10.13 -18.29 17.31
N HIS A 86 -9.43 -19.03 18.17
CA HIS A 86 -8.08 -19.52 17.97
C HIS A 86 -7.85 -20.77 18.82
N THR A 87 -6.87 -21.59 18.44
CA THR A 87 -6.47 -22.80 19.16
C THR A 87 -4.96 -22.77 19.39
N GLU A 88 -4.51 -22.95 20.64
CA GLU A 88 -3.09 -23.13 20.95
C GLU A 88 -2.65 -24.55 20.55
N LEU A 89 -1.56 -24.66 19.81
CA LEU A 89 -0.95 -25.94 19.49
C LEU A 89 -0.10 -26.42 20.66
N SER A 90 -0.16 -27.72 20.96
CA SER A 90 0.77 -28.34 21.90
C SER A 90 2.16 -28.27 21.27
N GLY A 91 3.00 -27.34 21.74
CA GLY A 91 4.30 -27.10 21.13
C GLY A 91 5.12 -28.39 20.99
N ALA A 92 5.91 -28.50 19.93
CA ALA A 92 6.75 -29.67 19.60
C ALA A 92 7.95 -29.86 20.57
N GLY A 93 7.71 -29.79 21.88
CA GLY A 93 8.72 -29.84 22.94
C GLY A 93 9.53 -28.55 23.11
N ARG A 94 9.15 -27.44 22.45
CA ARG A 94 9.80 -26.13 22.55
C ARG A 94 8.92 -25.14 23.32
N SER A 95 9.55 -24.19 24.02
CA SER A 95 8.86 -23.11 24.77
C SER A 95 8.06 -22.12 23.91
N THR A 96 8.15 -22.26 22.59
CA THR A 96 7.48 -21.39 21.62
C THR A 96 6.01 -21.76 21.51
N LYS A 97 5.13 -20.79 21.76
CA LYS A 97 3.69 -20.94 21.54
C LYS A 97 3.35 -20.72 20.07
N ALA A 98 2.44 -21.54 19.55
CA ALA A 98 1.91 -21.43 18.21
C ALA A 98 0.39 -21.56 18.25
N TYR A 99 -0.29 -20.85 17.37
CA TYR A 99 -1.75 -20.78 17.36
C TYR A 99 -2.29 -21.00 15.94
N THR A 100 -3.40 -21.73 15.84
CA THR A 100 -4.17 -21.85 14.59
C THR A 100 -5.48 -21.08 14.71
N VAL A 101 -6.05 -20.75 13.55
CA VAL A 101 -7.39 -20.15 13.45
C VAL A 101 -8.25 -21.16 12.70
N PRO A 102 -9.18 -21.87 13.37
CA PRO A 102 -9.98 -22.94 12.75
C PRO A 102 -10.69 -22.52 11.45
N ARG A 103 -11.14 -21.27 11.36
CA ARG A 103 -11.76 -20.69 10.16
C ARG A 103 -10.84 -20.58 8.95
N ILE A 104 -9.53 -20.70 9.14
CA ILE A 104 -8.50 -20.59 8.09
C ILE A 104 -7.55 -21.81 8.21
N PRO A 105 -7.96 -22.99 7.69
CA PRO A 105 -7.16 -24.21 7.78
C PRO A 105 -5.77 -24.04 7.16
N GLY A 106 -4.72 -24.40 7.92
CA GLY A 106 -3.32 -24.23 7.52
C GLY A 106 -2.70 -22.87 7.83
N LEU A 107 -3.42 -21.96 8.50
CA LEU A 107 -2.85 -20.75 9.09
C LEU A 107 -2.26 -21.06 10.47
N VAL A 108 -0.98 -20.70 10.66
CA VAL A 108 -0.29 -20.78 11.95
C VAL A 108 0.30 -19.41 12.31
N ILE A 109 0.18 -19.01 13.56
CA ILE A 109 0.71 -17.74 14.08
C ILE A 109 1.62 -18.06 15.27
N LEU A 110 2.85 -17.55 15.21
CA LEU A 110 3.85 -17.64 16.27
C LEU A 110 4.08 -16.22 16.83
N PRO A 111 3.34 -15.82 17.89
CA PRO A 111 3.48 -14.49 18.47
C PRO A 111 4.87 -14.35 19.13
N SER A 112 5.51 -13.19 18.94
CA SER A 112 6.84 -12.89 19.52
C SER A 112 7.92 -13.94 19.24
N PHE A 113 7.83 -14.63 18.09
CA PHE A 113 8.79 -15.65 17.70
C PHE A 113 10.21 -15.08 17.52
N VAL A 114 10.32 -13.87 16.97
CA VAL A 114 11.61 -13.21 16.74
C VAL A 114 12.03 -12.44 17.99
N SER A 115 13.16 -12.84 18.58
CA SER A 115 13.73 -12.15 19.75
C SER A 115 14.07 -10.68 19.45
N HIS A 116 14.05 -9.83 20.48
CA HIS A 116 14.32 -8.39 20.34
C HIS A 116 15.64 -8.07 19.62
N GLU A 117 16.69 -8.84 19.91
CA GLU A 117 17.99 -8.71 19.24
C GLU A 117 17.90 -9.06 17.75
N LYS A 118 17.28 -10.20 17.42
CA LYS A 118 17.07 -10.63 16.02
C LYS A 118 16.19 -9.63 15.26
N GLN A 119 15.21 -9.00 15.92
CA GLN A 119 14.40 -7.96 15.27
C GLN A 119 15.26 -6.79 14.80
N ARG A 120 16.18 -6.29 15.65
CA ARG A 120 17.10 -5.21 15.27
C ARG A 120 18.06 -5.62 14.15
N ASP A 121 18.61 -6.83 14.23
CA ASP A 121 19.50 -7.38 13.19
C ASP A 121 18.78 -7.51 11.84
N LEU A 122 17.55 -8.04 11.83
CA LEU A 122 16.75 -8.16 10.61
C LEU A 122 16.36 -6.81 10.02
N ILE A 123 16.03 -5.81 10.83
CA ILE A 123 15.77 -4.45 10.37
C ILE A 123 17.02 -3.87 9.70
N ARG A 124 18.20 -3.98 10.35
CA ARG A 124 19.47 -3.54 9.77
C ARG A 124 19.76 -4.25 8.47
N TRP A 125 19.68 -5.57 8.45
CA TRP A 125 19.84 -6.39 7.26
C TRP A 125 18.91 -5.95 6.13
N SER A 126 17.62 -5.77 6.42
CA SER A 126 16.62 -5.43 5.40
C SER A 126 16.93 -4.13 4.67
N LEU A 127 17.42 -3.12 5.39
CA LEU A 127 17.71 -1.80 4.86
C LEU A 127 19.13 -1.68 4.29
N CYS A 128 20.13 -2.30 4.94
CA CYS A 128 21.54 -2.13 4.60
C CYS A 128 22.04 -3.17 3.59
N ASP A 129 21.58 -4.42 3.74
CA ASP A 129 22.10 -5.56 2.98
C ASP A 129 21.14 -6.03 1.90
N GLN A 130 19.83 -6.09 2.22
CA GLN A 130 18.84 -6.59 1.28
C GLN A 130 18.40 -5.52 0.28
N ALA A 131 18.31 -4.25 0.68
CA ALA A 131 17.93 -3.14 -0.20
C ALA A 131 19.13 -2.50 -0.93
N ARG A 132 20.06 -3.33 -1.41
CA ARG A 132 21.20 -2.93 -2.25
C ARG A 132 21.49 -3.95 -3.34
N TYR A 133 22.30 -3.54 -4.33
CA TYR A 133 22.75 -4.42 -5.40
C TYR A 133 23.44 -5.70 -4.84
N PRO A 134 23.18 -6.90 -5.38
CA PRO A 134 22.43 -7.20 -6.61
C PRO A 134 20.91 -7.40 -6.43
N ASN A 135 20.37 -7.20 -5.23
CA ASN A 135 18.96 -7.40 -4.96
C ASN A 135 18.15 -6.21 -5.49
N GLU A 136 17.26 -6.48 -6.44
CA GLU A 136 16.44 -5.42 -7.02
C GLU A 136 15.36 -4.94 -6.05
N THR A 137 15.06 -3.64 -6.15
CA THR A 137 14.03 -2.92 -5.40
C THR A 137 13.04 -2.25 -6.34
N ASN A 138 11.97 -1.69 -5.77
CA ASN A 138 11.01 -0.89 -6.55
C ASN A 138 11.65 0.34 -7.22
N LEU A 139 12.76 0.83 -6.69
CA LEU A 139 13.43 2.03 -7.19
C LEU A 139 14.36 1.75 -8.35
N ASP A 140 14.87 0.52 -8.48
CA ASP A 140 15.70 0.09 -9.61
C ASP A 140 14.96 0.18 -10.93
N ILE A 141 13.64 0.10 -10.93
CA ILE A 141 12.83 0.30 -12.15
C ILE A 141 13.01 1.72 -12.70
N HIS A 142 13.23 2.70 -11.84
CA HIS A 142 13.12 4.12 -12.17
C HIS A 142 14.44 4.89 -12.11
N TYR A 143 15.39 4.45 -11.30
CA TYR A 143 16.60 5.20 -10.97
C TYR A 143 17.87 4.37 -11.19
N LEU A 144 18.98 5.07 -11.41
CA LEU A 144 20.33 4.49 -11.37
C LEU A 144 20.84 4.50 -9.93
N LEU A 145 20.53 3.46 -9.16
CA LEU A 145 20.85 3.40 -7.73
C LEU A 145 22.34 3.18 -7.45
N PRO A 146 22.88 3.71 -6.34
CA PRO A 146 24.23 3.38 -5.88
C PRO A 146 24.33 1.88 -5.56
N ARG A 147 25.49 1.28 -5.85
CA ARG A 147 25.72 -0.17 -5.62
C ARG A 147 25.57 -0.55 -4.15
N ASP A 148 26.02 0.30 -3.24
CA ASP A 148 25.90 0.05 -1.80
C ASP A 148 24.48 0.29 -1.27
N GLY A 149 23.53 0.71 -2.11
CA GLY A 149 22.15 0.96 -1.73
C GLY A 149 21.92 2.35 -1.15
N ILE A 150 20.70 2.84 -1.32
CA ILE A 150 20.31 4.21 -0.92
C ILE A 150 20.34 4.42 0.59
N TRP A 151 20.07 3.37 1.38
CA TRP A 151 20.09 3.47 2.84
C TRP A 151 21.50 3.72 3.36
N ASN A 152 22.48 2.93 2.91
CA ASN A 152 23.88 3.06 3.35
C ASN A 152 24.44 4.44 2.95
N THR A 153 24.16 4.91 1.73
CA THR A 153 24.52 6.27 1.33
C THR A 153 23.83 7.33 2.21
N SER A 154 22.56 7.13 2.58
CA SER A 154 21.86 8.07 3.47
C SER A 154 22.43 8.09 4.89
N LEU A 155 22.96 6.97 5.39
CA LEU A 155 23.66 6.93 6.68
C LEU A 155 24.94 7.76 6.61
N SER A 156 25.77 7.57 5.58
CA SER A 156 26.98 8.37 5.38
C SER A 156 26.66 9.86 5.20
N ALA A 157 25.57 10.19 4.51
CA ALA A 157 25.10 11.57 4.34
C ALA A 157 24.75 12.29 5.66
N ARG A 158 24.41 11.54 6.72
CA ARG A 158 24.13 12.12 8.04
C ARG A 158 25.42 12.55 8.74
N GLU A 159 26.52 11.84 8.51
CA GLU A 159 27.83 12.17 9.06
C GLU A 159 28.49 13.29 8.24
N ASP A 160 28.39 13.21 6.92
CA ASP A 160 28.88 14.21 5.97
C ASP A 160 27.83 14.49 4.89
N PRO A 161 27.13 15.64 4.92
CA PRO A 161 26.15 16.01 3.90
C PRO A 161 26.68 16.02 2.47
N ALA A 162 28.01 16.12 2.25
CA ALA A 162 28.61 16.01 0.93
C ALA A 162 28.52 14.59 0.33
N MET A 163 28.26 13.58 1.16
CA MET A 163 28.07 12.18 0.74
C MET A 163 26.64 11.87 0.31
N ASP A 164 25.69 12.82 0.37
CA ASP A 164 24.33 12.59 -0.12
C ASP A 164 24.28 12.62 -1.66
N ILE A 165 24.38 11.43 -2.25
CA ILE A 165 24.45 11.28 -3.71
C ILE A 165 23.11 11.64 -4.33
N THR A 166 23.16 12.49 -5.37
CA THR A 166 22.01 12.71 -6.26
C THR A 166 21.84 11.52 -7.18
N VAL A 167 20.69 10.86 -7.09
CA VAL A 167 20.32 9.69 -7.87
C VAL A 167 19.46 10.14 -9.07
N TYR A 168 19.90 9.74 -10.27
CA TYR A 168 19.26 10.18 -11.51
C TYR A 168 18.24 9.15 -12.05
N PRO A 169 17.15 9.62 -12.68
CA PRO A 169 16.19 8.75 -13.37
C PRO A 169 16.83 8.00 -14.54
N LYS A 170 16.38 6.77 -14.80
CA LYS A 170 16.70 6.02 -16.02
C LYS A 170 16.03 6.59 -17.27
N ALA A 171 14.87 7.23 -17.12
CA ALA A 171 14.19 7.92 -18.21
C ALA A 171 14.87 9.28 -18.43
N THR A 172 15.72 9.40 -19.44
CA THR A 172 16.31 10.68 -19.86
C THR A 172 15.28 11.56 -20.58
N GLU A 173 15.43 12.89 -20.48
CA GLU A 173 14.69 13.86 -21.30
C GLU A 173 14.99 13.60 -22.79
N GLY A 174 14.22 12.71 -23.44
CA GLY A 174 14.44 12.35 -24.84
C GLY A 174 14.17 10.88 -25.18
N SER A 175 14.02 9.99 -24.19
CA SER A 175 13.50 8.65 -24.47
C SER A 175 12.06 8.80 -24.96
N ARG A 176 11.85 8.63 -26.28
CA ARG A 176 10.52 8.44 -26.87
C ARG A 176 9.86 7.36 -26.04
N ALA A 177 8.93 7.75 -25.17
CA ALA A 177 7.95 6.83 -24.65
C ALA A 177 7.37 6.15 -25.89
N THR A 178 7.62 4.85 -26.06
CA THR A 178 6.72 4.04 -26.86
C THR A 178 5.34 4.38 -26.34
N GLU A 179 4.49 4.93 -27.21
CA GLU A 179 3.10 5.25 -26.90
C GLU A 179 2.40 3.91 -26.63
N GLU A 180 2.66 3.32 -25.47
CA GLU A 180 1.73 2.39 -24.89
C GLU A 180 0.43 3.16 -24.72
N THR A 181 -0.60 2.64 -25.38
CA THR A 181 -1.93 3.21 -25.38
C THR A 181 -2.30 3.51 -23.94
N ARG A 182 -2.63 4.78 -23.65
CA ARG A 182 -3.10 5.26 -22.35
C ARG A 182 -4.51 4.73 -22.06
N GLY A 183 -4.66 3.41 -22.11
CA GLY A 183 -5.83 2.69 -21.65
C GLY A 183 -5.85 2.60 -20.12
N PRO A 184 -6.98 2.21 -19.54
CA PRO A 184 -7.01 1.82 -18.13
C PRO A 184 -5.96 0.74 -17.88
N ARG A 185 -5.27 0.81 -16.72
CA ARG A 185 -4.26 -0.19 -16.32
C ARG A 185 -4.91 -1.57 -16.43
N GLN A 186 -4.48 -2.37 -17.40
CA GLN A 186 -5.04 -3.69 -17.61
C GLN A 186 -4.65 -4.57 -16.42
N LEU A 187 -5.64 -5.20 -15.79
CA LEU A 187 -5.37 -6.11 -14.68
C LEU A 187 -4.71 -7.37 -15.26
N VAL A 188 -3.42 -7.56 -14.95
CA VAL A 188 -2.74 -8.82 -15.23
C VAL A 188 -3.28 -9.86 -14.27
N ASN A 189 -4.09 -10.79 -14.81
CA ASN A 189 -4.64 -11.94 -14.11
C ASN A 189 -4.09 -13.22 -14.75
N ASN A 190 -3.02 -13.76 -14.17
CA ASN A 190 -2.39 -14.97 -14.69
C ASN A 190 -3.08 -16.23 -14.16
N THR A 191 -3.01 -17.29 -14.95
CA THR A 191 -3.22 -18.65 -14.45
C THR A 191 -2.19 -18.95 -13.35
N PRO A 192 -2.60 -19.57 -12.22
CA PRO A 192 -1.66 -19.97 -11.17
C PRO A 192 -0.54 -20.87 -11.70
N ALA A 193 0.66 -20.72 -11.17
CA ALA A 193 1.77 -21.61 -11.52
C ALA A 193 1.51 -23.03 -10.99
N THR A 194 1.80 -24.02 -11.82
CA THR A 194 1.71 -25.45 -11.52
C THR A 194 2.88 -26.18 -12.15
N PRO A 195 3.21 -27.41 -11.72
CA PRO A 195 4.22 -28.23 -12.38
C PRO A 195 3.98 -28.36 -13.90
N ASP A 196 2.73 -28.48 -14.33
CA ASP A 196 2.36 -28.67 -15.74
C ASP A 196 2.65 -27.44 -16.61
N ASN A 197 2.39 -26.24 -16.10
CA ASN A 197 2.58 -25.01 -16.85
C ASN A 197 3.94 -24.34 -16.61
N PHE A 198 4.78 -24.94 -15.75
CA PHE A 198 6.09 -24.42 -15.37
C PHE A 198 7.02 -24.19 -16.58
N SER A 199 7.03 -25.11 -17.55
CA SER A 199 7.85 -25.00 -18.77
C SER A 199 7.49 -23.74 -19.55
N SER A 200 6.18 -23.51 -19.76
CA SER A 200 5.68 -22.33 -20.47
C SER A 200 5.95 -21.02 -19.71
N ILE A 201 5.83 -21.00 -18.38
CA ILE A 201 6.13 -19.83 -17.54
C ILE A 201 7.64 -19.49 -17.56
N SER A 202 8.48 -20.52 -17.64
CA SER A 202 9.94 -20.37 -17.65
C SER A 202 10.44 -19.76 -18.95
N GLU A 203 9.85 -20.14 -20.08
CA GLU A 203 10.20 -19.63 -21.41
C GLU A 203 9.57 -18.27 -21.72
N MET A 204 8.56 -17.84 -20.96
CA MET A 204 7.87 -16.57 -21.19
C MET A 204 8.83 -15.37 -21.02
N PRO A 205 8.96 -14.48 -22.02
CA PRO A 205 9.81 -13.31 -21.93
C PRO A 205 9.39 -12.37 -20.78
N LYS A 206 10.37 -11.93 -19.98
CA LYS A 206 10.18 -11.00 -18.85
C LYS A 206 10.95 -9.70 -19.15
N PRO A 207 10.42 -8.85 -20.04
CA PRO A 207 11.12 -7.63 -20.44
C PRO A 207 11.22 -6.66 -19.25
N PRO A 208 12.33 -5.89 -19.14
CA PRO A 208 12.49 -4.95 -18.06
C PRO A 208 11.36 -3.92 -18.06
N GLN A 209 10.85 -3.62 -16.88
CA GLN A 209 9.79 -2.63 -16.72
C GLN A 209 10.28 -1.23 -17.13
N ALA A 210 9.45 -0.52 -17.89
CA ALA A 210 9.78 0.81 -18.37
C ALA A 210 9.87 1.81 -17.19
N PRO A 211 10.92 2.64 -17.12
CA PRO A 211 11.01 3.69 -16.10
C PRO A 211 9.91 4.73 -16.29
N SER A 212 9.40 5.27 -15.19
CA SER A 212 8.42 6.36 -15.24
C SER A 212 9.06 7.64 -15.76
N ALA A 213 8.48 8.26 -16.79
CA ALA A 213 8.94 9.53 -17.35
C ALA A 213 8.65 10.75 -16.46
N THR A 214 7.98 10.57 -15.31
CA THR A 214 7.55 11.67 -14.42
C THR A 214 8.43 11.84 -13.18
N VAL A 215 9.31 10.89 -12.91
CA VAL A 215 10.21 10.94 -11.75
C VAL A 215 11.35 11.92 -12.02
N LYS A 216 11.82 12.58 -10.97
CA LYS A 216 12.86 13.62 -11.02
C LYS A 216 14.11 13.13 -10.27
N PRO A 217 15.29 13.70 -10.54
CA PRO A 217 16.46 13.48 -9.70
C PRO A 217 16.12 13.75 -8.22
N ALA A 218 16.63 12.89 -7.34
CA ALA A 218 16.40 12.94 -5.90
C ALA A 218 17.65 12.44 -5.17
N THR A 219 17.87 12.91 -3.95
CA THR A 219 18.96 12.44 -3.08
C THR A 219 18.68 11.03 -2.56
N SER A 220 19.73 10.30 -2.16
CA SER A 220 19.58 8.99 -1.52
C SER A 220 18.69 9.08 -0.28
N SER A 221 18.86 10.11 0.54
CA SER A 221 18.03 10.38 1.73
C SER A 221 16.55 10.57 1.41
N GLU A 222 16.21 11.26 0.31
CA GLU A 222 14.82 11.42 -0.13
C GLU A 222 14.21 10.12 -0.70
N LEU A 223 15.04 9.26 -1.30
CA LEU A 223 14.61 8.01 -1.90
C LEU A 223 14.34 6.90 -0.87
N VAL A 224 14.98 6.94 0.30
CA VAL A 224 14.74 5.96 1.39
C VAL A 224 13.24 5.83 1.69
N TYR A 225 12.53 6.95 1.79
CA TYR A 225 11.08 6.97 2.07
C TYR A 225 10.20 6.55 0.88
N LYS A 226 10.80 6.30 -0.29
CA LYS A 226 10.14 5.78 -1.49
C LYS A 226 10.46 4.30 -1.72
N LEU A 227 11.30 3.68 -0.89
CA LEU A 227 11.49 2.24 -0.89
C LEU A 227 10.19 1.55 -0.48
N ARG A 228 9.83 0.47 -1.17
CA ARG A 228 8.56 -0.27 -0.99
C ARG A 228 8.76 -1.76 -0.98
N TRP A 229 9.69 -2.28 -1.77
CA TRP A 229 10.05 -3.69 -1.71
C TRP A 229 11.50 -3.93 -2.10
N ALA A 230 12.07 -5.02 -1.61
CA ALA A 230 13.35 -5.60 -2.05
C ALA A 230 13.18 -7.12 -2.25
N ASN A 231 13.70 -7.64 -3.36
CA ASN A 231 13.57 -9.06 -3.74
C ASN A 231 14.58 -9.94 -3.01
N ILE A 232 14.19 -11.16 -2.61
CA ILE A 232 15.06 -12.21 -2.01
C ILE A 232 15.01 -13.47 -2.90
N GLY A 233 16.15 -14.11 -3.17
CA GLY A 233 16.17 -15.40 -3.89
C GLY A 233 15.73 -15.28 -5.35
N TRP A 234 14.80 -16.13 -5.80
CA TRP A 234 14.23 -16.03 -7.15
C TRP A 234 13.58 -14.65 -7.39
N TYR A 235 13.86 -14.06 -8.55
CA TYR A 235 13.37 -12.72 -8.86
C TYR A 235 11.89 -12.72 -9.22
N TYR A 236 11.07 -11.99 -8.46
CA TYR A 236 9.66 -11.77 -8.77
C TYR A 236 9.49 -10.61 -9.77
N HIS A 237 9.02 -10.90 -10.98
CA HIS A 237 8.83 -9.89 -12.01
C HIS A 237 7.42 -9.26 -11.91
N TRP A 238 7.33 -8.06 -11.33
CA TRP A 238 6.06 -7.37 -11.04
C TRP A 238 5.19 -7.07 -12.26
N GLY A 239 5.79 -6.83 -13.43
CA GLY A 239 5.05 -6.53 -14.67
C GLY A 239 4.27 -7.74 -15.18
N THR A 240 4.87 -8.94 -15.08
CA THR A 240 4.26 -10.20 -15.51
C THR A 240 3.67 -10.98 -14.35
N LYS A 241 3.86 -10.57 -13.09
CA LYS A 241 3.43 -11.27 -11.87
C LYS A 241 3.85 -12.75 -11.82
N GLN A 242 5.09 -13.02 -12.20
CA GLN A 242 5.67 -14.37 -12.23
C GLN A 242 7.16 -14.31 -11.87
N TYR A 243 7.72 -15.41 -11.37
CA TYR A 243 9.15 -15.51 -11.12
C TYR A 243 9.95 -15.57 -12.43
N ASP A 244 11.08 -14.88 -12.48
CA ASP A 244 12.05 -14.92 -13.58
C ASP A 244 13.15 -15.95 -13.31
N PHE A 245 12.92 -17.18 -13.76
CA PHE A 245 13.89 -18.26 -13.62
C PHE A 245 15.15 -18.07 -14.47
N THR A 246 15.15 -17.17 -15.46
CA THR A 246 16.32 -16.92 -16.32
C THR A 246 17.43 -16.16 -15.59
N LYS A 247 17.10 -15.42 -14.53
CA LYS A 247 18.07 -14.71 -13.68
C LYS A 247 18.84 -15.65 -12.74
N GLY A 248 18.45 -16.92 -12.67
CA GLY A 248 19.01 -17.89 -11.74
C GLY A 248 18.53 -17.68 -10.30
N LYS A 249 18.87 -18.65 -9.43
CA LYS A 249 18.50 -18.60 -8.02
C LYS A 249 19.41 -17.60 -7.31
N GLY A 250 18.83 -16.49 -6.84
CA GLY A 250 19.52 -15.55 -5.96
C GLY A 250 19.92 -16.20 -4.63
N THR A 251 20.86 -15.58 -3.93
CA THR A 251 21.23 -16.03 -2.58
C THR A 251 20.18 -15.59 -1.56
N ILE A 252 19.95 -16.44 -0.56
CA ILE A 252 19.11 -16.10 0.60
C ILE A 252 20.03 -15.98 1.79
N ASP A 253 19.95 -14.84 2.47
CA ASP A 253 20.78 -14.57 3.63
C ASP A 253 20.53 -15.61 4.73
N PRO A 254 21.59 -16.19 5.34
CA PRO A 254 21.46 -17.18 6.40
C PRO A 254 20.60 -16.73 7.58
N ARG A 255 20.54 -15.44 7.89
CA ARG A 255 19.71 -14.87 8.97
C ARG A 255 18.24 -15.17 8.75
N VAL A 256 17.72 -14.84 7.57
CA VAL A 256 16.31 -15.08 7.21
C VAL A 256 16.05 -16.54 6.91
N ARG A 257 16.97 -17.20 6.18
CA ARG A 257 16.86 -18.64 5.89
C ARG A 257 16.73 -19.45 7.18
N GLY A 258 17.60 -19.21 8.16
CA GLY A 258 17.57 -19.87 9.46
C GLY A 258 16.28 -19.59 10.20
N LEU A 259 15.86 -18.32 10.28
CA LEU A 259 14.62 -17.94 10.96
C LEU A 259 13.38 -18.63 10.37
N CYS A 260 13.25 -18.68 9.04
CA CYS A 260 12.11 -19.35 8.41
C CYS A 260 12.12 -20.86 8.67
N ARG A 261 13.29 -21.51 8.62
CA ARG A 261 13.45 -22.93 8.96
C ARG A 261 13.09 -23.19 10.43
N ASP A 262 13.57 -22.34 11.34
CA ASP A 262 13.27 -22.44 12.76
C ASP A 262 11.78 -22.30 13.05
N ALA A 263 11.10 -21.37 12.37
CA ALA A 263 9.66 -21.14 12.50
C ALA A 263 8.85 -22.36 12.04
N VAL A 264 9.15 -22.91 10.86
CA VAL A 264 8.47 -24.10 10.33
C VAL A 264 8.75 -25.34 11.18
N ALA A 265 9.98 -25.48 11.69
CA ALA A 265 10.35 -26.59 12.57
C ALA A 265 9.78 -26.48 14.00
N ALA A 266 9.27 -25.32 14.40
CA ALA A 266 8.66 -25.12 15.72
C ALA A 266 7.19 -25.60 15.78
N VAL A 267 6.54 -25.78 14.63
CA VAL A 267 5.13 -26.17 14.53
C VAL A 267 4.99 -27.69 14.58
N ASP A 268 4.08 -28.19 15.43
CA ASP A 268 3.63 -29.59 15.34
C ASP A 268 2.59 -29.72 14.23
N TRP A 269 3.05 -30.07 13.03
CA TRP A 269 2.21 -30.16 11.84
C TRP A 269 1.11 -31.24 11.93
N ARG A 270 1.23 -32.21 12.85
CA ARG A 270 0.18 -33.24 13.09
C ARG A 270 -1.06 -32.67 13.78
N GLU A 271 -0.91 -31.55 14.49
CA GLU A 271 -2.05 -30.84 15.09
C GLU A 271 -2.68 -29.83 14.12
N VAL A 272 -1.95 -29.45 13.06
CA VAL A 272 -2.44 -28.54 12.02
C VAL A 272 -3.20 -29.29 10.93
N TYR A 273 -2.72 -30.47 10.54
CA TYR A 273 -3.34 -31.32 9.53
C TYR A 273 -3.68 -32.68 10.12
N THR A 274 -4.94 -33.07 9.99
CA THR A 274 -5.41 -34.44 10.20
C THR A 274 -5.42 -35.17 8.86
N ASP A 275 -5.15 -36.48 8.87
CA ASP A 275 -4.92 -37.29 7.67
C ASP A 275 -6.12 -37.36 6.68
N ASP A 276 -7.30 -36.86 7.04
CA ASP A 276 -8.56 -37.12 6.30
C ASP A 276 -9.27 -35.89 5.70
N GLU A 277 -8.90 -34.63 6.01
CA GLU A 277 -9.79 -33.48 5.71
C GLU A 277 -9.37 -32.54 4.57
N ALA A 278 -8.09 -32.47 4.19
CA ALA A 278 -7.62 -31.49 3.20
C ALA A 278 -7.44 -32.09 1.80
N ASP A 279 -8.01 -31.44 0.77
CA ASP A 279 -7.77 -31.77 -0.64
C ASP A 279 -6.38 -31.27 -1.07
N TRP A 280 -5.36 -32.11 -0.90
CA TRP A 280 -3.98 -31.84 -1.32
C TRP A 280 -3.79 -31.95 -2.85
N GLY A 281 -4.85 -32.28 -3.60
CA GLY A 281 -4.80 -32.47 -5.05
C GLY A 281 -3.86 -33.59 -5.46
N GLU A 282 -3.17 -33.42 -6.60
CA GLU A 282 -2.19 -34.39 -7.12
C GLU A 282 -0.86 -34.41 -6.33
N ALA A 283 -0.67 -33.51 -5.38
CA ALA A 283 0.52 -33.46 -4.55
C ALA A 283 0.33 -34.31 -3.28
N GLU A 284 1.20 -35.28 -3.04
CA GLU A 284 1.19 -36.00 -1.75
C GLU A 284 1.42 -35.02 -0.59
N PRO A 285 0.74 -35.20 0.56
CA PRO A 285 0.92 -34.33 1.71
C PRO A 285 2.37 -34.44 2.24
N SER A 286 3.19 -33.41 2.00
CA SER A 286 4.60 -33.39 2.43
C SER A 286 4.81 -32.80 3.85
N TRP A 287 3.71 -32.40 4.50
CA TRP A 287 3.73 -31.69 5.78
C TRP A 287 4.36 -32.49 6.92
N THR A 288 4.35 -33.81 6.85
CA THR A 288 4.98 -34.72 7.82
C THR A 288 6.49 -34.56 7.92
N THR A 289 7.14 -33.94 6.92
CA THR A 289 8.60 -33.78 6.84
C THR A 289 9.08 -32.33 6.84
N TRP A 290 8.16 -31.34 6.84
CA TRP A 290 8.53 -29.93 6.69
C TRP A 290 9.45 -29.41 7.80
N ASN A 291 9.38 -30.00 8.99
CA ASN A 291 10.30 -29.73 10.10
C ASN A 291 11.79 -29.91 9.72
N GLU A 292 12.08 -30.78 8.75
CA GLU A 292 13.43 -31.09 8.29
C GLU A 292 13.70 -30.58 6.86
N THR A 293 12.69 -30.67 6.00
CA THR A 293 12.82 -30.45 4.55
C THR A 293 12.53 -29.04 4.09
N TYR A 294 11.86 -28.21 4.90
CA TYR A 294 11.51 -26.85 4.50
C TYR A 294 12.74 -26.00 4.15
N GLU A 295 12.67 -25.35 3.00
CA GLU A 295 13.73 -24.48 2.49
C GLU A 295 13.12 -23.31 1.73
N PRO A 296 13.28 -22.05 2.20
CA PRO A 296 12.85 -20.90 1.43
C PRO A 296 13.75 -20.75 0.20
N ASP A 297 13.18 -20.39 -0.95
CA ASP A 297 13.92 -20.16 -2.20
C ASP A 297 13.60 -18.83 -2.89
N ALA A 298 12.52 -18.17 -2.47
CA ALA A 298 12.13 -16.83 -2.88
C ALA A 298 11.52 -16.06 -1.71
N GLY A 299 11.53 -14.73 -1.78
CA GLY A 299 10.89 -13.87 -0.80
C GLY A 299 10.91 -12.41 -1.18
N ILE A 300 10.18 -11.60 -0.42
CA ILE A 300 10.09 -10.15 -0.62
C ILE A 300 10.14 -9.47 0.75
N VAL A 301 11.04 -8.50 0.91
CA VAL A 301 10.93 -7.54 2.01
C VAL A 301 9.97 -6.45 1.58
N ASN A 302 8.88 -6.23 2.32
CA ASN A 302 7.95 -5.13 2.07
C ASN A 302 8.19 -4.00 3.09
N PHE A 303 8.36 -2.78 2.60
CA PHE A 303 8.55 -1.58 3.43
C PHE A 303 7.25 -0.77 3.44
N TYR A 304 6.60 -0.72 4.59
CA TYR A 304 5.35 0.02 4.78
C TYR A 304 5.55 1.30 5.56
N GLN A 305 5.01 2.39 5.04
CA GLN A 305 4.74 3.59 5.80
C GLN A 305 3.32 3.55 6.35
N THR A 306 3.01 4.39 7.32
CA THR A 306 1.69 4.40 7.99
C THR A 306 0.51 4.58 7.02
N LYS A 307 0.72 5.22 5.87
CA LYS A 307 -0.30 5.46 4.83
C LYS A 307 -0.35 4.38 3.76
N ASP A 308 0.63 3.50 3.73
CA ASP A 308 0.66 2.41 2.77
C ASP A 308 -0.38 1.35 3.16
N THR A 309 -0.88 0.65 2.15
CA THR A 309 -1.87 -0.42 2.31
C THR A 309 -1.60 -1.47 1.25
N LEU A 310 -1.69 -2.75 1.63
CA LEU A 310 -1.71 -3.86 0.68
C LEU A 310 -3.16 -4.35 0.55
N MET A 311 -3.71 -4.27 -0.66
CA MET A 311 -5.09 -4.71 -0.92
C MET A 311 -5.16 -6.24 -1.07
N ALA A 312 -6.37 -6.77 -0.99
CA ALA A 312 -6.72 -8.18 -1.14
C ALA A 312 -6.07 -8.78 -2.39
N HIS A 313 -5.20 -9.76 -2.19
CA HIS A 313 -4.52 -10.51 -3.23
C HIS A 313 -4.33 -11.96 -2.79
N VAL A 314 -3.88 -12.79 -3.72
CA VAL A 314 -3.52 -14.19 -3.51
C VAL A 314 -2.15 -14.40 -4.14
N ASP A 315 -1.28 -15.12 -3.45
CA ASP A 315 0.03 -15.51 -3.97
C ASP A 315 -0.15 -16.75 -4.86
N ARG A 316 0.07 -16.57 -6.16
CA ARG A 316 -0.22 -17.58 -7.21
C ARG A 316 0.97 -17.91 -8.08
N SER A 317 2.11 -17.29 -7.81
CA SER A 317 3.27 -17.33 -8.70
C SER A 317 4.21 -18.49 -8.36
N GLU A 318 4.11 -19.06 -7.16
CA GLU A 318 4.84 -20.24 -6.73
C GLU A 318 4.30 -21.50 -7.40
N VAL A 319 5.20 -22.36 -7.88
CA VAL A 319 4.85 -23.65 -8.49
C VAL A 319 4.27 -24.61 -7.46
N CYS A 320 4.85 -24.63 -6.26
CA CYS A 320 4.31 -25.39 -5.13
C CYS A 320 3.31 -24.53 -4.37
N ALA A 321 2.03 -24.93 -4.43
CA ALA A 321 0.94 -24.19 -3.84
C ALA A 321 0.56 -24.62 -2.41
N THR A 322 1.36 -25.49 -1.79
CA THR A 322 1.05 -26.08 -0.48
C THR A 322 2.17 -25.91 0.53
N SER A 323 3.42 -25.75 0.08
CA SER A 323 4.57 -25.53 0.97
C SER A 323 4.39 -24.25 1.80
N PRO A 324 4.87 -24.21 3.07
CA PRO A 324 4.73 -23.04 3.94
C PRO A 324 5.25 -21.73 3.34
N LEU A 325 4.45 -20.67 3.43
CA LEU A 325 4.89 -19.28 3.28
C LEU A 325 5.14 -18.71 4.67
N VAL A 326 6.33 -18.21 4.95
CA VAL A 326 6.67 -17.59 6.23
C VAL A 326 6.69 -16.06 6.07
N SER A 327 5.87 -15.37 6.84
CA SER A 327 5.78 -13.91 6.90
C SER A 327 6.23 -13.42 8.28
N ILE A 328 7.17 -12.47 8.31
CA ILE A 328 7.75 -11.93 9.53
C ILE A 328 7.39 -10.44 9.63
N SER A 329 6.82 -10.02 10.75
CA SER A 329 6.44 -8.62 10.98
C SER A 329 7.43 -7.91 11.90
N LEU A 330 7.90 -6.71 11.52
CA LEU A 330 8.87 -5.91 12.30
C LEU A 330 8.46 -4.44 12.29
N GLY A 331 8.56 -3.76 13.44
CA GLY A 331 8.26 -2.33 13.58
C GLY A 331 6.85 -2.06 14.12
N ASN A 332 6.12 -1.11 13.52
CA ASN A 332 4.76 -0.79 13.95
C ASN A 332 3.80 -1.96 13.70
N ALA A 333 2.81 -2.11 14.58
CA ALA A 333 1.75 -3.07 14.44
C ALA A 333 0.89 -2.81 13.18
N ALA A 334 0.32 -3.86 12.63
CA ALA A 334 -0.52 -3.83 11.44
C ALA A 334 -1.77 -4.69 11.61
N VAL A 335 -2.87 -4.24 11.00
CA VAL A 335 -4.04 -5.10 10.80
C VAL A 335 -3.80 -5.91 9.53
N PHE A 336 -3.74 -7.23 9.69
CA PHE A 336 -3.71 -8.22 8.62
C PHE A 336 -5.11 -8.81 8.45
N LEU A 337 -5.59 -8.90 7.21
CA LEU A 337 -6.83 -9.57 6.86
C LEU A 337 -6.50 -10.83 6.10
N ILE A 338 -7.10 -11.96 6.51
CA ILE A 338 -7.02 -13.22 5.77
C ILE A 338 -8.41 -13.84 5.66
N GLY A 339 -8.81 -14.19 4.44
CA GLY A 339 -10.12 -14.77 4.12
C GLY A 339 -9.98 -16.16 3.53
N GLY A 340 -10.94 -16.54 2.70
CA GLY A 340 -10.95 -17.83 2.00
C GLY A 340 -10.37 -17.73 0.59
N GLN A 341 -10.69 -18.72 -0.23
CA GLN A 341 -10.27 -18.80 -1.63
C GLN A 341 -10.95 -17.76 -2.54
N THR A 342 -12.00 -17.09 -2.05
CA THR A 342 -12.72 -16.01 -2.75
C THR A 342 -12.77 -14.74 -1.90
N ARG A 343 -13.11 -13.61 -2.54
CA ARG A 343 -13.29 -12.32 -1.85
C ARG A 343 -14.63 -12.25 -1.09
N ASP A 344 -15.49 -13.25 -1.28
CA ASP A 344 -16.83 -13.31 -0.68
C ASP A 344 -16.82 -13.96 0.69
N SER A 345 -15.73 -14.62 1.07
CA SER A 345 -15.50 -15.03 2.44
C SER A 345 -15.19 -13.82 3.32
N GLU A 346 -15.88 -13.70 4.46
CA GLU A 346 -15.55 -12.68 5.46
C GLU A 346 -14.15 -12.96 6.05
N PRO A 347 -13.21 -12.02 5.96
CA PRO A 347 -11.86 -12.24 6.45
C PRO A 347 -11.79 -12.19 7.98
N VAL A 348 -10.88 -12.99 8.53
CA VAL A 348 -10.44 -12.89 9.93
C VAL A 348 -9.42 -11.75 10.03
N PRO A 349 -9.68 -10.71 10.85
CA PRO A 349 -8.70 -9.67 11.12
C PRO A 349 -7.78 -10.08 12.26
N ILE A 350 -6.47 -9.94 12.03
CA ILE A 350 -5.40 -10.30 12.96
C ILE A 350 -4.51 -9.07 13.17
N LEU A 351 -4.17 -8.79 14.43
CA LEU A 351 -3.22 -7.76 14.79
C LEU A 351 -1.82 -8.38 14.80
N LEU A 352 -0.98 -7.98 13.84
CA LEU A 352 0.43 -8.39 13.78
C LEU A 352 1.28 -7.33 14.46
N ARG A 353 2.04 -7.74 15.47
CA ARG A 353 2.99 -6.89 16.18
C ARG A 353 4.44 -7.24 15.81
N SER A 354 5.37 -6.42 16.25
CA SER A 354 6.79 -6.65 15.96
C SER A 354 7.26 -7.98 16.55
N GLY A 355 7.89 -8.80 15.71
CA GLY A 355 8.41 -10.11 16.06
C GLY A 355 7.43 -11.27 15.88
N ASP A 356 6.18 -10.99 15.50
CA ASP A 356 5.22 -12.05 15.16
C ASP A 356 5.56 -12.68 13.81
N VAL A 357 5.37 -14.00 13.72
CA VAL A 357 5.51 -14.77 12.49
C VAL A 357 4.17 -15.41 12.12
N VAL A 358 3.78 -15.27 10.86
CA VAL A 358 2.62 -15.94 10.28
C VAL A 358 3.12 -16.96 9.28
N ILE A 359 2.58 -18.18 9.35
CA ILE A 359 2.83 -19.23 8.37
C ILE A 359 1.51 -19.55 7.68
N MET A 360 1.51 -19.43 6.35
CA MET A 360 0.40 -19.85 5.50
C MET A 360 0.81 -21.13 4.79
N SER A 361 0.14 -22.26 5.05
CA SER A 361 0.50 -23.56 4.47
C SER A 361 -0.72 -24.35 4.00
N GLY A 362 -0.46 -25.40 3.21
CA GLY A 362 -1.50 -26.29 2.72
C GLY A 362 -2.35 -25.67 1.60
N PRO A 363 -3.27 -26.47 1.03
CA PRO A 363 -3.99 -26.11 -0.20
C PRO A 363 -4.92 -24.90 -0.04
N GLU A 364 -5.53 -24.74 1.12
CA GLU A 364 -6.48 -23.65 1.39
C GLU A 364 -5.77 -22.34 1.75
N CYS A 365 -5.02 -22.31 2.85
CA CYS A 365 -4.42 -21.07 3.34
C CYS A 365 -3.40 -20.47 2.36
N ARG A 366 -2.63 -21.27 1.62
CA ARG A 366 -1.68 -20.73 0.61
C ARG A 366 -2.36 -19.97 -0.52
N ARG A 367 -3.62 -20.27 -0.81
CA ARG A 367 -4.41 -19.59 -1.85
C ARG A 367 -5.50 -18.68 -1.26
N ALA A 368 -5.43 -18.39 0.04
CA ALA A 368 -6.35 -17.48 0.70
C ALA A 368 -6.14 -16.04 0.25
N TYR A 369 -7.24 -15.31 0.03
CA TYR A 369 -7.18 -13.86 -0.13
C TYR A 369 -6.71 -13.22 1.16
N HIS A 370 -5.72 -12.33 1.07
CA HIS A 370 -5.19 -11.63 2.22
C HIS A 370 -4.70 -10.22 1.87
N GLY A 371 -4.48 -9.39 2.89
CA GLY A 371 -4.02 -8.02 2.72
C GLY A 371 -3.70 -7.32 4.03
N VAL A 372 -3.10 -6.13 3.92
CA VAL A 372 -2.71 -5.28 5.05
C VAL A 372 -3.37 -3.91 4.86
N PRO A 373 -4.64 -3.74 5.27
CA PRO A 373 -5.37 -2.48 5.07
C PRO A 373 -4.87 -1.33 5.96
N ARG A 374 -4.15 -1.61 7.05
CA ARG A 374 -3.75 -0.58 8.01
C ARG A 374 -2.46 -0.91 8.75
N ILE A 375 -1.53 0.04 8.72
CA ILE A 375 -0.42 0.15 9.67
C ILE A 375 -0.85 1.11 10.79
N LEU A 376 -0.64 0.71 12.04
CA LEU A 376 -1.13 1.42 13.22
C LEU A 376 -0.04 2.34 13.76
N GLU A 377 -0.31 3.65 13.71
CA GLU A 377 0.61 4.65 14.23
C GLU A 377 0.83 4.54 15.74
N GLY A 378 2.06 4.80 16.20
CA GLY A 378 2.39 4.88 17.64
C GLY A 378 2.54 3.53 18.34
N THR A 379 2.85 2.47 17.59
CA THR A 379 2.94 1.09 18.09
C THR A 379 4.32 0.47 17.90
N LEU A 380 5.35 1.29 17.65
CA LEU A 380 6.73 0.81 17.63
C LEU A 380 7.08 0.32 19.04
N PRO A 381 7.54 -0.93 19.26
CA PRO A 381 7.78 -1.42 20.61
C PRO A 381 9.02 -0.78 21.26
N PRO A 382 9.12 -0.73 22.60
CA PRO A 382 10.19 -0.04 23.33
C PRO A 382 11.60 -0.49 22.96
N HIS A 383 11.84 -1.78 22.71
CA HIS A 383 13.18 -2.24 22.32
C HIS A 383 13.61 -1.76 20.93
N LEU A 384 12.72 -1.19 20.13
CA LEU A 384 13.04 -0.53 18.86
C LEU A 384 13.06 1.01 18.96
N GLN A 385 12.70 1.56 20.12
CA GLN A 385 12.86 2.97 20.50
C GLN A 385 14.13 3.10 21.36
N SER A 386 15.21 3.68 20.85
CA SER A 386 16.51 3.65 21.54
C SER A 386 17.21 5.00 21.48
N THR A 387 17.80 5.40 22.60
CA THR A 387 18.71 6.57 22.66
C THR A 387 20.12 6.28 22.10
N ASP A 388 20.30 5.12 21.49
CA ASP A 388 21.57 4.71 20.88
C ASP A 388 21.77 5.48 19.56
N ALA A 389 22.86 6.24 19.47
CA ALA A 389 23.18 7.04 18.29
C ALA A 389 23.27 6.17 17.02
N ASP A 390 23.72 4.92 17.14
CA ASP A 390 23.83 3.98 16.01
C ASP A 390 22.45 3.43 15.58
N TRP A 391 21.45 3.47 16.47
CA TRP A 391 20.09 2.99 16.19
C TRP A 391 19.13 4.11 15.78
N GLU A 392 19.41 5.34 16.18
CA GLU A 392 18.58 6.53 15.93
C GLU A 392 18.11 6.68 14.46
N PRO A 393 18.91 6.41 13.42
CA PRO A 393 18.44 6.47 12.03
C PRO A 393 17.37 5.41 11.71
N TYR A 394 17.51 4.21 12.27
CA TYR A 394 16.59 3.10 12.06
C TYR A 394 15.26 3.36 12.76
N GLU A 395 15.30 3.80 14.02
CA GLU A 395 14.11 4.23 14.75
C GLU A 395 13.38 5.32 13.97
N ARG A 396 14.09 6.36 13.51
CA ARG A 396 13.49 7.44 12.72
C ARG A 396 12.78 6.93 11.47
N CYS A 397 13.37 5.97 10.76
CA CYS A 397 12.74 5.35 9.60
C CYS A 397 11.45 4.61 9.98
N LEU A 398 11.49 3.83 11.07
CA LEU A 398 10.34 3.04 11.56
C LEU A 398 9.21 3.92 12.11
N VAL A 399 9.53 5.03 12.76
CA VAL A 399 8.55 5.99 13.30
C VAL A 399 7.93 6.84 12.19
N SER A 400 8.69 7.17 11.14
CA SER A 400 8.31 8.22 10.18
C SER A 400 6.99 7.93 9.44
N THR A 401 5.91 8.53 9.94
CA THR A 401 4.82 9.02 9.09
C THR A 401 5.41 10.14 8.24
N LEU A 402 5.43 10.02 6.90
CA LEU A 402 5.78 11.12 5.99
C LEU A 402 5.23 12.49 6.46
N THR A 403 6.05 13.27 7.15
CA THR A 403 6.05 14.73 7.08
C THR A 403 7.09 15.11 6.05
N THR A 404 6.74 14.93 4.77
CA THR A 404 7.25 15.82 3.73
C THR A 404 6.59 17.19 3.91
N ASN A 405 6.88 17.83 5.05
CA ASN A 405 6.81 19.27 5.16
C ASN A 405 8.26 19.74 5.20
N THR A 406 8.55 20.64 4.29
CA THR A 406 9.80 21.37 4.04
C THR A 406 10.33 22.17 5.23
N GLU A 407 9.99 21.83 6.47
CA GLU A 407 10.40 22.59 7.67
C GLU A 407 11.63 21.98 8.36
N ASP A 408 11.84 20.66 8.33
CA ASP A 408 13.04 20.03 8.92
C ASP A 408 14.29 20.05 8.02
N CYS A 409 14.17 20.52 6.76
CA CYS A 409 15.32 20.78 5.90
C CYS A 409 15.92 22.20 6.09
N THR A 410 15.44 22.98 7.06
CA THR A 410 15.91 24.38 7.25
C THR A 410 17.27 24.50 7.94
N VAL A 411 17.86 23.42 8.47
CA VAL A 411 19.17 23.50 9.14
C VAL A 411 20.37 23.50 8.16
N LEU A 412 20.16 23.25 6.86
CA LEU A 412 21.26 23.19 5.87
C LEU A 412 21.10 24.10 4.63
N ARG A 413 20.35 25.21 4.72
CA ARG A 413 20.28 26.20 3.63
C ARG A 413 20.46 27.63 4.13
N ASN A 414 21.70 27.98 4.44
CA ASN A 414 22.18 29.34 4.28
C ASN A 414 23.25 29.34 3.17
N PHE A 415 23.28 30.42 2.38
CA PHE A 415 24.08 30.66 1.16
C PHE A 415 23.51 29.94 -0.08
N SER A 416 23.17 30.57 -1.21
CA SER A 416 23.47 31.89 -1.77
C SER A 416 22.36 32.28 -2.78
N HIS A 417 22.06 33.57 -2.89
CA HIS A 417 21.25 34.15 -3.97
C HIS A 417 22.14 34.35 -5.21
N ALA A 418 21.67 33.91 -6.39
CA ALA A 418 22.07 34.48 -7.66
C ALA A 418 20.97 34.28 -8.71
N ASP A 419 20.60 35.40 -9.34
CA ASP A 419 19.60 35.55 -10.40
C ASP A 419 19.91 34.72 -11.66
N THR A 420 18.87 34.19 -12.32
CA THR A 420 18.89 33.89 -13.77
C THR A 420 17.45 33.75 -14.31
N PRO A 421 17.20 34.07 -15.60
CA PRO A 421 15.91 34.57 -16.09
C PRO A 421 14.96 33.49 -16.64
N ALA A 422 13.68 33.86 -16.71
CA ALA A 422 12.56 33.04 -17.15
C ALA A 422 12.64 32.60 -18.63
N PRO A 423 12.28 31.33 -18.97
CA PRO A 423 12.14 30.92 -20.35
C PRO A 423 10.71 31.09 -20.89
N LEU A 424 10.66 31.36 -22.20
CA LEU A 424 9.51 31.67 -23.04
C LEU A 424 8.46 30.54 -23.11
N ARG A 425 7.17 30.91 -22.97
CA ARG A 425 6.02 30.02 -23.15
C ARG A 425 5.83 29.64 -24.63
N ARG A 426 5.88 28.35 -24.94
CA ARG A 426 5.43 27.78 -26.22
C ARG A 426 4.06 27.11 -26.04
N ASN A 427 3.08 27.49 -26.86
CA ASN A 427 1.74 26.92 -26.88
C ASN A 427 1.76 25.48 -27.45
N HIS A 428 1.34 24.50 -26.65
CA HIS A 428 0.98 23.17 -27.13
C HIS A 428 -0.47 22.86 -26.76
N ARG A 429 -1.30 22.64 -27.79
CA ARG A 429 -2.67 22.13 -27.68
C ARG A 429 -2.63 20.74 -27.04
N GLN A 430 -3.07 20.62 -25.78
CA GLN A 430 -3.27 19.32 -25.12
C GLN A 430 -4.60 18.71 -25.56
N LYS A 431 -4.55 17.48 -26.09
CA LYS A 431 -5.73 16.61 -26.23
C LYS A 431 -6.20 16.16 -24.83
N PRO A 432 -7.51 15.96 -24.61
CA PRO A 432 -8.05 15.67 -23.28
C PRO A 432 -7.69 14.25 -22.82
N PHE A 433 -7.19 14.16 -21.57
CA PHE A 433 -7.04 12.93 -20.81
C PHE A 433 -8.39 12.54 -20.19
N THR A 434 -8.85 11.32 -20.44
CA THR A 434 -9.96 10.68 -19.72
C THR A 434 -9.38 9.57 -18.85
N SER A 435 -9.20 9.81 -17.55
CA SER A 435 -9.04 8.71 -16.60
C SER A 435 -10.05 8.90 -15.47
N ALA A 436 -11.11 8.11 -15.50
CA ALA A 436 -11.89 7.79 -14.31
C ALA A 436 -11.81 6.27 -14.16
N MET A 437 -11.64 5.78 -12.93
CA MET A 437 -11.54 4.35 -12.67
C MET A 437 -12.96 3.76 -12.66
N GLU A 438 -13.23 2.85 -13.59
CA GLU A 438 -14.48 2.08 -13.70
C GLU A 438 -14.18 0.62 -13.34
N ASN A 439 -15.11 -0.06 -12.67
CA ASN A 439 -15.02 -1.50 -12.43
C ASN A 439 -15.47 -2.30 -13.67
N ASP A 440 -15.42 -3.63 -13.60
CA ASP A 440 -15.76 -4.54 -14.70
C ASP A 440 -17.22 -4.43 -15.19
N ALA A 441 -18.09 -3.73 -14.44
CA ALA A 441 -19.47 -3.42 -14.81
C ALA A 441 -19.64 -2.00 -15.38
N GLY A 442 -18.55 -1.26 -15.64
CA GLY A 442 -18.59 0.14 -16.10
C GLY A 442 -19.01 1.14 -15.02
N VAL A 443 -19.01 0.74 -13.75
CA VAL A 443 -19.40 1.59 -12.62
C VAL A 443 -18.18 2.33 -12.09
N LEU A 444 -18.31 3.65 -12.03
CA LEU A 444 -17.28 4.56 -11.53
C LEU A 444 -16.95 4.27 -10.05
N VAL A 445 -15.74 3.82 -9.76
CA VAL A 445 -15.28 3.39 -8.42
C VAL A 445 -14.34 4.39 -7.73
N ASP A 446 -14.15 5.57 -8.33
CA ASP A 446 -13.30 6.61 -7.76
C ASP A 446 -13.94 7.30 -6.55
N LEU A 447 -13.14 7.54 -5.50
CA LEU A 447 -13.59 8.16 -4.24
C LEU A 447 -13.80 9.68 -4.39
N TYR A 448 -13.24 10.27 -5.45
CA TYR A 448 -13.37 11.67 -5.78
C TYR A 448 -13.47 11.80 -7.29
N VAL A 449 -14.65 12.16 -7.80
CA VAL A 449 -14.80 12.57 -9.20
C VAL A 449 -14.33 14.01 -9.29
N PRO A 450 -13.14 14.29 -9.86
CA PRO A 450 -12.66 15.66 -9.94
C PRO A 450 -13.61 16.46 -10.83
N ARG A 451 -14.10 17.59 -10.29
CA ARG A 451 -15.00 18.48 -11.03
C ARG A 451 -14.29 19.00 -12.27
N LYS A 452 -14.98 18.95 -13.41
CA LYS A 452 -14.48 19.49 -14.67
C LYS A 452 -15.16 20.82 -14.95
N CYS A 453 -14.42 21.72 -15.59
CA CYS A 453 -14.99 22.92 -16.18
C CYS A 453 -15.96 22.51 -17.30
N SER A 454 -17.22 22.90 -17.20
CA SER A 454 -18.26 22.63 -18.20
C SER A 454 -17.92 23.22 -19.57
N ALA A 455 -17.16 24.32 -19.61
CA ALA A 455 -16.80 25.00 -20.86
C ALA A 455 -15.63 24.33 -21.60
N THR A 456 -14.61 23.88 -20.87
CA THR A 456 -13.32 23.42 -21.45
C THR A 456 -12.99 21.96 -21.16
N ASN A 457 -13.81 21.26 -20.37
CA ASN A 457 -13.55 19.92 -19.82
C ASN A 457 -12.25 19.80 -18.99
N ARG A 458 -11.59 20.93 -18.67
CA ARG A 458 -10.39 20.95 -17.85
C ARG A 458 -10.73 20.61 -16.40
N LEU A 459 -9.86 19.85 -15.74
CA LEU A 459 -9.97 19.57 -14.31
C LEU A 459 -9.92 20.85 -13.48
N ILE A 460 -10.86 21.03 -12.56
CA ILE A 460 -10.82 22.09 -11.54
C ILE A 460 -10.02 21.54 -10.35
N THR A 461 -8.83 22.12 -10.14
CA THR A 461 -7.91 21.69 -9.07
C THR A 461 -8.28 22.33 -7.72
N SER A 462 -7.83 21.75 -6.61
CA SER A 462 -8.06 22.30 -5.27
C SER A 462 -7.46 23.69 -5.02
N LYS A 463 -6.50 24.12 -5.85
CA LYS A 463 -5.86 25.45 -5.79
C LYS A 463 -6.53 26.49 -6.70
N ASP A 464 -7.56 26.12 -7.44
CA ASP A 464 -8.29 27.04 -8.33
C ASP A 464 -9.34 27.83 -7.54
N HIS A 465 -8.88 28.81 -6.75
CA HIS A 465 -9.72 29.67 -5.92
C HIS A 465 -10.62 30.60 -6.73
N ALA A 466 -10.33 30.78 -8.02
CA ALA A 466 -11.15 31.57 -8.94
C ALA A 466 -12.23 30.72 -9.61
N SER A 467 -12.32 29.41 -9.40
CA SER A 467 -13.41 28.60 -9.96
C SER A 467 -14.77 28.94 -9.33
N VAL A 468 -15.85 28.77 -10.10
CA VAL A 468 -17.23 28.99 -9.65
C VAL A 468 -18.13 27.86 -10.13
N GLN A 469 -19.15 27.56 -9.34
CA GLN A 469 -20.23 26.65 -9.71
C GLN A 469 -21.53 27.44 -9.68
N ILE A 470 -22.25 27.43 -10.80
CA ILE A 470 -23.50 28.17 -11.00
C ILE A 470 -24.60 27.12 -11.20
N SER A 471 -25.57 27.09 -10.30
CA SER A 471 -26.74 26.22 -10.38
C SER A 471 -27.97 27.05 -10.75
N ILE A 472 -28.60 26.70 -11.86
CA ILE A 472 -29.80 27.35 -12.39
C ILE A 472 -30.99 26.45 -12.00
N ALA A 473 -31.92 26.98 -11.22
CA ALA A 473 -33.11 26.24 -10.80
C ALA A 473 -34.05 26.02 -11.99
N ASP A 474 -34.56 24.80 -12.14
CA ASP A 474 -35.62 24.54 -13.10
C ASP A 474 -36.94 25.11 -12.55
N VAL A 475 -37.81 25.64 -13.41
CA VAL A 475 -39.08 26.27 -13.00
C VAL A 475 -40.28 25.60 -13.65
N ASP A 476 -41.40 25.57 -12.93
CA ASP A 476 -42.68 25.13 -13.47
C ASP A 476 -43.31 26.21 -14.39
N ALA A 477 -44.45 25.88 -15.01
CA ALA A 477 -45.18 26.81 -15.88
C ALA A 477 -45.63 28.12 -15.19
N ASN A 478 -45.63 28.15 -13.85
CA ASN A 478 -45.98 29.32 -13.04
C ASN A 478 -44.73 30.09 -12.56
N GLY A 479 -43.54 29.71 -13.02
CA GLY A 479 -42.27 30.32 -12.61
C GLY A 479 -41.81 29.93 -11.20
N ARG A 480 -42.38 28.88 -10.60
CA ARG A 480 -41.96 28.39 -9.27
C ARG A 480 -40.79 27.42 -9.43
N ALA A 481 -39.76 27.62 -8.62
CA ALA A 481 -38.58 26.75 -8.62
C ALA A 481 -38.94 25.32 -8.22
N LEU A 482 -38.49 24.35 -9.02
CA LEU A 482 -38.55 22.92 -8.76
C LEU A 482 -37.37 22.48 -7.88
N SER A 483 -37.41 21.24 -7.40
CA SER A 483 -36.29 20.64 -6.64
C SER A 483 -35.11 20.22 -7.52
N THR A 484 -35.21 20.41 -8.84
CA THR A 484 -34.17 20.09 -9.82
C THR A 484 -33.45 21.36 -10.29
N SER A 485 -32.18 21.23 -10.67
CA SER A 485 -31.36 22.35 -11.14
C SER A 485 -30.33 21.89 -12.14
N THR A 486 -30.09 22.69 -13.16
CA THR A 486 -28.98 22.50 -14.11
C THR A 486 -27.74 23.25 -13.61
N THR A 487 -26.59 22.57 -13.52
CA THR A 487 -25.37 23.14 -12.91
C THR A 487 -24.22 23.21 -13.91
N PHE A 488 -23.55 24.37 -13.96
CA PHE A 488 -22.33 24.59 -14.73
C PHE A 488 -21.17 24.96 -13.81
N ALA A 489 -20.00 24.37 -14.03
CA ALA A 489 -18.77 24.71 -13.32
C ALA A 489 -17.79 25.41 -14.27
N LEU A 490 -17.26 26.57 -13.89
CA LEU A 490 -16.29 27.32 -14.68
C LEU A 490 -14.98 27.41 -13.90
N CYS A 491 -13.86 27.04 -14.52
CA CYS A 491 -12.54 27.14 -13.90
C CYS A 491 -12.03 28.59 -13.88
N GLY A 492 -11.08 28.88 -13.00
CA GLY A 492 -10.50 30.21 -12.84
C GLY A 492 -9.81 30.73 -14.10
N GLN A 493 -9.30 29.83 -14.96
CA GLN A 493 -8.70 30.24 -16.23
C GLN A 493 -9.72 30.91 -17.17
N VAL A 494 -10.90 30.29 -17.36
CA VAL A 494 -11.98 30.85 -18.21
C VAL A 494 -12.45 32.21 -17.66
N ARG A 495 -12.44 32.37 -16.33
CA ARG A 495 -12.73 33.64 -15.67
C ARG A 495 -11.62 34.68 -15.86
N SER A 496 -10.35 34.27 -15.77
CA SER A 496 -9.22 35.18 -16.00
C SER A 496 -9.11 35.68 -17.43
N GLN A 497 -9.65 34.93 -18.40
CA GLN A 497 -9.66 35.28 -19.82
C GLN A 497 -10.89 36.13 -20.21
N GLY A 498 -11.82 36.38 -19.29
CA GLY A 498 -13.06 37.11 -19.58
C GLY A 498 -14.07 36.31 -20.43
N GLU A 499 -13.85 35.01 -20.63
CA GLU A 499 -14.68 34.15 -21.50
C GLU A 499 -15.85 33.48 -20.76
N SER A 500 -16.10 33.87 -19.51
CA SER A 500 -17.09 33.20 -18.65
C SER A 500 -18.53 33.46 -19.08
N ASP A 501 -18.84 34.68 -19.48
CA ASP A 501 -20.19 35.06 -19.89
C ASP A 501 -20.57 34.39 -21.22
N ASP A 502 -19.66 34.39 -22.19
CA ASP A 502 -19.83 33.69 -23.47
C ASP A 502 -19.97 32.17 -23.27
N SER A 503 -19.09 31.59 -22.45
CA SER A 503 -19.15 30.17 -22.12
C SER A 503 -20.47 29.78 -21.44
N LEU A 504 -20.95 30.58 -20.50
CA LEU A 504 -22.20 30.33 -19.79
C LEU A 504 -23.40 30.43 -20.75
N ASN A 505 -23.43 31.45 -21.60
CA ASN A 505 -24.49 31.62 -22.59
C ASN A 505 -24.55 30.44 -23.56
N ARG A 506 -23.40 30.01 -24.10
CA ARG A 506 -23.32 28.84 -24.99
C ARG A 506 -23.81 27.56 -24.31
N LEU A 507 -23.37 27.32 -23.07
CA LEU A 507 -23.75 26.13 -22.30
C LEU A 507 -25.24 26.14 -21.93
N ALA A 508 -25.78 27.29 -21.55
CA ALA A 508 -27.20 27.46 -21.25
C ALA A 508 -28.08 27.30 -22.50
N THR A 509 -27.63 27.75 -23.68
CA THR A 509 -28.33 27.48 -24.94
C THR A 509 -28.32 25.99 -25.29
N GLN A 510 -27.18 25.31 -25.13
CA GLN A 510 -27.10 23.85 -25.35
C GLN A 510 -28.00 23.07 -24.39
N ALA A 511 -28.13 23.53 -23.15
CA ALA A 511 -29.04 22.96 -22.16
C ALA A 511 -30.52 23.38 -22.35
N GLY A 512 -30.83 24.18 -23.38
CA GLY A 512 -32.19 24.65 -23.66
C GLY A 512 -32.73 25.72 -22.70
N LEU A 513 -31.88 26.27 -21.82
CA LEU A 513 -32.22 27.28 -20.81
C LEU A 513 -32.30 28.70 -21.39
N LEU A 514 -31.60 28.95 -22.50
CA LEU A 514 -31.56 30.23 -23.20
C LEU A 514 -31.96 30.04 -24.68
N ARG A 515 -33.02 30.72 -25.12
CA ARG A 515 -33.41 30.77 -26.53
C ARG A 515 -32.70 31.94 -27.22
N ASN A 516 -31.95 31.66 -28.29
CA ASN A 516 -31.26 32.63 -29.16
C ASN A 516 -30.17 33.49 -28.50
N VAL A 517 -28.97 32.93 -28.35
CA VAL A 517 -27.76 33.72 -28.03
C VAL A 517 -27.03 34.06 -29.33
N TRP A 518 -26.75 35.34 -29.52
CA TRP A 518 -25.97 35.88 -30.64
C TRP A 518 -24.48 35.57 -30.46
N SER A 519 -23.88 34.80 -31.37
CA SER A 519 -22.43 34.54 -31.38
C SER A 519 -21.71 35.57 -32.26
N TYR A 520 -20.75 36.31 -31.71
CA TYR A 520 -19.96 37.31 -32.45
C TYR A 520 -18.87 36.71 -33.39
N GLN A 521 -18.66 35.40 -33.42
CA GLN A 521 -17.59 34.81 -34.22
C GLN A 521 -18.11 34.19 -35.52
N LYS A 522 -17.92 34.93 -36.62
CA LYS A 522 -17.81 34.39 -38.00
C LYS A 522 -16.36 34.43 -38.43
#